data_AF-A0A9R1S3V4-F1
#
_entry.id   AF-A0A9R1S3V4-F1
#
_cell.length_a   1.000
_cell.length_b   1.000
_cell.length_c   1.000
_cell.angle_alpha   90.00
_cell.angle_beta   90.00
_cell.angle_gamma   90.00
#
_symmetry.space_group_name_H-M   'P 1'
#
loop_
_entity.id
_entity.type
_entity.pdbx_description
1 polymer ?
#
loop_
_entity_poly.entity_id
_entity_poly.type
_entity_poly.pdbx_seq_one_letter_code
_entity_poly.pdbx_strand_id
1 'polypeptide(L)'
;MAPKKTPKGKLGFFGMRQKPSGNWGVEFSDAGRRWWIGTYPSAHEATCAYDMAVWRAERPREHLNLPEIESRVEAEMLVPQDIKMKEITMKKPSVVVNAGETDEEAMARFAQEHPEYVQAELEYYWKREAEQKKKEDEAGPSTVIPIESSSEEDRADFSEEEEEEEGYDDPEKEEFWAQFRSSDNEE
;
A
#
# COMPACT_ATOMS: atom_id res chain seq x y z
N MET A 1 -10.17 21.73 10.75
CA MET A 1 -8.84 22.26 11.11
C MET A 1 -8.31 23.03 9.90
N ALA A 2 -7.75 24.23 10.08
CA ALA A 2 -7.14 24.94 8.96
C ALA A 2 -5.92 24.15 8.42
N PRO A 3 -5.70 24.11 7.09
CA PRO A 3 -4.54 23.46 6.52
C PRO A 3 -3.27 24.15 7.04
N LYS A 4 -2.41 23.40 7.74
CA LYS A 4 -1.12 23.92 8.22
C LYS A 4 -0.16 24.03 7.03
N LYS A 5 0.59 25.13 6.98
CA LYS A 5 1.70 25.31 6.03
C LYS A 5 2.75 24.24 6.30
N THR A 6 3.13 23.47 5.28
CA THR A 6 4.30 22.61 5.36
C THR A 6 5.54 23.51 5.45
N PRO A 7 6.55 23.16 6.27
CA PRO A 7 7.79 23.94 6.28
C PRO A 7 8.48 23.84 4.92
N LYS A 8 9.06 24.94 4.46
CA LYS A 8 9.89 24.97 3.25
C LYS A 8 11.15 24.15 3.48
N GLY A 9 11.58 23.40 2.48
CA GLY A 9 12.84 22.65 2.54
C GLY A 9 14.07 23.57 2.49
N LYS A 10 15.26 22.98 2.52
CA LYS A 10 16.56 23.70 2.41
C LYS A 10 16.67 24.60 1.17
N LEU A 11 15.91 24.26 0.13
CA LEU A 11 15.88 24.96 -1.16
C LEU A 11 14.80 26.05 -1.23
N GLY A 12 14.07 26.31 -0.13
CA GLY A 12 13.05 27.37 -0.08
C GLY A 12 11.72 27.02 -0.76
N PHE A 13 11.60 25.83 -1.35
CA PHE A 13 10.37 25.33 -1.97
C PHE A 13 9.62 24.37 -1.05
N PHE A 14 8.29 24.41 -1.10
CA PHE A 14 7.40 23.48 -0.42
C PHE A 14 7.38 22.14 -1.15
N GLY A 15 7.40 21.04 -0.38
CA GLY A 15 7.15 19.69 -0.92
C GLY A 15 8.18 19.18 -1.92
N MET A 16 9.24 19.93 -2.20
CA MET A 16 10.26 19.57 -3.18
C MET A 16 11.52 19.03 -2.52
N ARG A 17 12.09 17.99 -3.11
CA ARG A 17 13.35 17.39 -2.67
C ARG A 17 14.25 17.10 -3.86
N GLN A 18 15.42 17.74 -3.88
CA GLN A 18 16.45 17.49 -4.89
C GLN A 18 17.18 16.19 -4.57
N LYS A 19 17.29 15.30 -5.56
CA LYS A 19 18.05 14.07 -5.47
C LYS A 19 19.49 14.30 -5.96
N PRO A 20 20.48 13.49 -5.49
CA PRO A 20 21.84 13.53 -6.02
C PRO A 20 21.91 13.29 -7.54
N SER A 21 20.92 12.59 -8.11
CA SER A 21 20.79 12.38 -9.55
C SER A 21 20.42 13.65 -10.35
N GLY A 22 20.20 14.78 -9.68
CA GLY A 22 19.75 16.04 -10.31
C GLY A 22 18.24 16.18 -10.49
N ASN A 23 17.48 15.11 -10.27
CA ASN A 23 16.02 15.11 -10.38
C ASN A 23 15.33 15.68 -9.13
N TRP A 24 14.13 16.22 -9.32
CA TRP A 24 13.31 16.86 -8.29
C TRP A 24 12.10 15.98 -7.96
N GLY A 25 12.09 15.42 -6.76
CA GLY A 25 10.92 14.73 -6.22
C GLY A 25 9.93 15.73 -5.64
N VAL A 26 8.64 15.49 -5.86
CA VAL A 26 7.55 16.34 -5.35
C VAL A 26 6.58 15.52 -4.52
N GLU A 27 6.38 15.98 -3.29
CA GLU A 27 5.46 15.44 -2.30
C GLU A 27 4.47 16.52 -1.87
N PHE A 28 3.20 16.15 -1.77
CA PHE A 28 2.15 17.00 -1.23
C PHE A 28 1.62 16.42 0.06
N SER A 29 1.17 17.26 0.99
CA SER A 29 0.63 16.80 2.28
C SER A 29 -0.56 17.64 2.70
N ASP A 30 -1.66 16.97 3.01
CA ASP A 30 -2.95 17.57 3.33
C ASP A 30 -3.73 16.71 4.32
N ALA A 31 -4.31 17.36 5.32
CA ALA A 31 -5.05 16.72 6.41
C ALA A 31 -4.37 15.48 7.04
N GLY A 32 -3.03 15.47 7.11
CA GLY A 32 -2.26 14.34 7.67
C GLY A 32 -1.94 13.20 6.68
N ARG A 33 -2.50 13.26 5.46
CA ARG A 33 -2.16 12.37 4.34
C ARG A 33 -1.03 12.97 3.52
N ARG A 34 -0.25 12.11 2.86
CA ARG A 34 0.83 12.51 1.96
C ARG A 34 0.58 11.90 0.60
N TRP A 35 0.87 12.65 -0.46
CA TRP A 35 0.78 12.17 -1.83
C TRP A 35 2.09 12.40 -2.55
N TRP A 36 2.55 11.36 -3.25
CA TRP A 36 3.62 11.46 -4.21
C TRP A 36 3.04 12.01 -5.51
N ILE A 37 3.54 13.17 -5.94
CA ILE A 37 3.12 13.84 -7.17
C ILE A 37 3.91 13.29 -8.35
N GLY A 38 5.24 13.21 -8.20
CA GLY A 38 6.11 12.78 -9.28
C GLY A 38 7.58 13.10 -9.06
N THR A 39 8.39 12.73 -10.05
CA THR A 39 9.78 13.16 -10.19
C THR A 39 9.90 13.94 -11.48
N TYR A 40 10.51 15.11 -11.42
CA TYR A 40 10.69 15.99 -12.58
C TYR A 40 12.18 16.31 -12.78
N PRO A 41 12.62 16.50 -14.03
CA PRO A 41 14.01 16.85 -14.33
C PRO A 41 14.34 18.30 -13.92
N SER A 42 13.35 19.21 -13.90
CA SER A 42 13.55 20.62 -13.60
C SER A 42 12.87 21.04 -12.30
N ALA A 43 13.49 22.00 -11.60
CA ALA A 43 12.90 22.65 -10.43
C ALA A 43 11.60 23.38 -10.80
N HIS A 44 11.57 24.07 -11.94
CA HIS A 44 10.40 24.82 -12.38
C HIS A 44 9.20 23.89 -12.60
N GLU A 45 9.39 22.80 -13.36
CA GLU A 45 8.34 21.81 -13.62
C GLU A 45 7.84 21.16 -12.33
N ALA A 46 8.76 20.79 -11.42
CA ALA A 46 8.41 20.30 -10.09
C ALA A 46 7.58 21.30 -9.27
N THR A 47 7.88 22.59 -9.42
CA THR A 47 7.21 23.67 -8.70
C THR A 47 5.79 23.86 -9.23
N CYS A 48 5.63 23.93 -10.55
CA CYS A 48 4.32 23.96 -11.20
C CYS A 48 3.48 22.74 -10.81
N ALA A 49 4.11 21.56 -10.70
CA ALA A 49 3.42 20.36 -10.30
C ALA A 49 2.89 20.41 -8.84
N TYR A 50 3.70 20.94 -7.92
CA TYR A 50 3.26 21.17 -6.54
C TYR A 50 2.09 22.16 -6.49
N ASP A 51 2.20 23.27 -7.22
CA ASP A 51 1.20 24.33 -7.24
C ASP A 51 -0.13 23.84 -7.81
N MET A 52 -0.12 23.00 -8.86
CA MET A 52 -1.33 22.33 -9.33
C MET A 52 -1.97 21.43 -8.27
N ALA A 53 -1.19 20.75 -7.43
CA ALA A 53 -1.74 19.96 -6.33
C ALA A 53 -2.35 20.84 -5.23
N VAL A 54 -1.75 22.01 -4.95
CA VAL A 54 -2.32 23.04 -4.04
C VAL A 54 -3.66 23.54 -4.57
N TRP A 55 -3.75 23.81 -5.88
CA TRP A 55 -5.00 24.21 -6.54
C TRP A 55 -6.06 23.10 -6.50
N ARG A 56 -5.68 21.85 -6.78
CA ARG A 56 -6.59 20.69 -6.69
C ARG A 56 -7.09 20.42 -5.28
N ALA A 57 -6.29 20.76 -4.27
CA ALA A 57 -6.65 20.68 -2.86
C ALA A 57 -7.34 21.95 -2.33
N GLU A 58 -7.67 22.91 -3.19
CA GLU A 58 -8.35 24.18 -2.85
C GLU A 58 -7.65 24.95 -1.72
N ARG A 59 -6.32 24.85 -1.66
CA ARG A 59 -5.52 25.55 -0.65
C ARG A 59 -5.32 27.01 -1.03
N PRO A 60 -5.13 27.89 -0.02
CA PRO A 60 -4.98 29.31 -0.30
C PRO A 60 -3.60 29.59 -0.90
N ARG A 61 -3.53 30.67 -1.69
CA ARG A 61 -2.40 31.00 -2.57
C ARG A 61 -1.06 31.15 -1.86
N GLU A 62 -1.04 31.39 -0.54
CA GLU A 62 0.22 31.51 0.22
C GLU A 62 0.97 30.18 0.37
N HIS A 63 0.36 29.07 -0.06
CA HIS A 63 1.00 27.75 -0.14
C HIS A 63 1.60 27.47 -1.52
N LEU A 64 1.39 28.36 -2.50
CA LEU A 64 2.03 28.25 -3.80
C LEU A 64 3.51 28.62 -3.70
N ASN A 65 4.32 27.96 -4.50
CA ASN A 65 5.73 28.28 -4.67
C ASN A 65 5.94 29.36 -5.73
N LEU A 66 5.08 29.44 -6.75
CA LEU A 66 5.10 30.46 -7.81
C LEU A 66 3.96 31.47 -7.59
N PRO A 67 4.23 32.63 -6.99
CA PRO A 67 3.22 33.68 -6.83
C PRO A 67 2.83 34.36 -8.16
N GLU A 68 3.64 34.18 -9.20
CA GLU A 68 3.42 34.75 -10.54
C GLU A 68 2.28 34.04 -11.31
N ILE A 69 1.91 32.82 -10.91
CA ILE A 69 0.80 32.10 -11.53
C ILE A 69 -0.49 32.58 -10.88
N GLU A 70 -1.22 33.45 -11.58
CA GLU A 70 -2.44 34.09 -11.07
C GLU A 70 -3.67 33.20 -11.23
N SER A 71 -3.63 32.22 -12.14
CA SER A 71 -4.77 31.34 -12.43
C SER A 71 -4.41 29.85 -12.48
N ARG A 72 -5.39 29.01 -12.13
CA ARG A 72 -5.31 27.56 -12.29
C ARG A 72 -5.07 27.14 -13.75
N VAL A 73 -5.65 27.88 -14.70
CA VAL A 73 -5.51 27.60 -16.15
C VAL A 73 -4.07 27.79 -16.61
N GLU A 74 -3.38 28.84 -16.14
CA GLU A 74 -1.96 29.04 -16.42
C GLU A 74 -1.10 27.93 -15.80
N ALA A 75 -1.42 27.48 -14.58
CA ALA A 75 -0.73 26.36 -13.96
C ALA A 75 -0.89 25.05 -14.78
N GLU A 76 -2.11 24.79 -15.28
CA GLU A 76 -2.45 23.63 -16.11
C GLU A 76 -1.78 23.68 -17.49
N MET A 77 -1.59 24.87 -18.07
CA MET A 77 -0.84 25.02 -19.32
C MET A 77 0.66 24.75 -19.16
N LEU A 78 1.23 25.05 -18.00
CA LEU A 78 2.67 24.86 -17.73
C LEU A 78 3.04 23.40 -17.46
N VAL A 79 2.06 22.57 -17.10
CA VAL A 79 2.27 21.15 -16.84
C VAL A 79 1.45 20.34 -17.85
N PRO A 80 2.05 19.89 -18.96
CA PRO A 80 1.33 19.22 -20.04
C PRO A 80 0.79 17.81 -19.69
N GLN A 81 0.83 17.39 -18.42
CA GLN A 81 0.40 16.07 -17.99
C GLN A 81 -0.52 16.13 -16.77
N ASP A 82 -1.57 15.29 -16.80
CA ASP A 82 -2.37 14.98 -15.62
C ASP A 82 -1.46 14.48 -14.50
N ILE A 83 -1.21 15.33 -13.51
CA ILE A 83 -0.46 14.92 -12.32
C ILE A 83 -1.22 13.77 -11.68
N LYS A 84 -0.56 12.61 -11.59
CA LYS A 84 -1.08 11.45 -10.88
C LYS A 84 -0.62 11.51 -9.43
N MET A 85 -1.45 12.11 -8.57
CA MET A 85 -1.24 12.10 -7.13
C MET A 85 -1.48 10.68 -6.59
N LYS A 86 -0.42 10.01 -6.13
CA LYS A 86 -0.52 8.70 -5.47
C LYS A 86 -0.39 8.88 -3.97
N GLU A 87 -1.41 8.47 -3.20
CA GLU A 87 -1.33 8.53 -1.74
C GLU A 87 -0.21 7.63 -1.24
N ILE A 88 0.70 8.21 -0.46
CA ILE A 88 1.76 7.50 0.24
C ILE A 88 1.12 6.98 1.52
N THR A 89 0.50 5.81 1.43
CA THR A 89 0.11 5.06 2.63
C THR A 89 1.38 4.53 3.29
N MET A 90 1.47 4.63 4.61
CA MET A 90 2.47 3.85 5.33
C MET A 90 2.22 2.38 4.97
N LYS A 91 3.26 1.67 4.54
CA LYS A 91 3.14 0.24 4.22
C LYS A 91 2.48 -0.44 5.42
N LYS A 92 1.46 -1.27 5.16
CA LYS A 92 0.89 -2.14 6.19
C LYS A 92 2.05 -2.85 6.87
N PRO A 93 2.08 -2.90 8.21
CA PRO A 93 3.17 -3.58 8.90
C PRO A 93 3.20 -5.03 8.40
N SER A 94 4.38 -5.46 7.97
CA SER A 94 4.61 -6.82 7.47
C SER A 94 5.00 -7.68 8.66
N VAL A 95 4.29 -8.78 8.88
CA VAL A 95 4.72 -9.81 9.82
C VAL A 95 5.96 -10.48 9.24
N VAL A 96 7.04 -10.56 10.02
CA VAL A 96 8.24 -11.33 9.68
C VAL A 96 8.28 -12.53 10.62
N VAL A 97 8.28 -13.74 10.06
CA VAL A 97 8.40 -15.00 10.81
C VAL A 97 9.88 -15.34 10.96
N ASN A 98 10.35 -15.56 12.19
CA ASN A 98 11.76 -15.92 12.43
C ASN A 98 11.99 -17.43 12.25
N ALA A 99 13.24 -17.81 12.00
CA ALA A 99 13.60 -19.23 11.92
C ALA A 99 13.34 -19.93 13.27
N GLY A 100 12.50 -20.98 13.25
CA GLY A 100 12.09 -21.73 14.44
C GLY A 100 10.87 -21.17 15.16
N GLU A 101 10.30 -20.08 14.65
CA GLU A 101 9.04 -19.53 15.14
C GLU A 101 7.87 -20.03 14.30
N THR A 102 6.77 -20.38 14.96
CA THR A 102 5.54 -20.76 14.26
C THR A 102 4.80 -19.52 13.74
N ASP A 103 4.01 -19.68 12.68
CA ASP A 103 3.18 -18.58 12.14
C ASP A 103 2.24 -18.00 13.21
N GLU A 104 1.74 -18.84 14.13
CA GLU A 104 0.88 -18.42 15.23
C GLU A 104 1.62 -17.52 16.24
N GLU A 105 2.85 -17.87 16.60
CA GLU A 105 3.70 -17.04 17.46
C GLU A 105 4.06 -15.71 16.80
N ALA A 106 4.31 -15.71 15.48
CA ALA A 106 4.62 -14.50 14.73
C ALA A 106 3.41 -13.55 14.68
N MET A 107 2.21 -14.10 14.46
CA MET A 107 0.97 -13.33 14.49
C MET A 107 0.66 -12.78 15.89
N ALA A 108 0.90 -13.57 16.95
CA ALA A 108 0.68 -13.14 18.32
C ALA A 108 1.63 -12.00 18.74
N ARG A 109 2.93 -12.10 18.40
CA ARG A 109 3.89 -11.01 18.67
C ARG A 109 3.54 -9.75 17.89
N PHE A 110 3.18 -9.89 16.61
CA PHE A 110 2.77 -8.75 15.80
C PHE A 110 1.52 -8.06 16.36
N ALA A 111 0.53 -8.82 16.82
CA ALA A 111 -0.68 -8.27 17.45
C ALA A 111 -0.35 -7.50 18.74
N GLN A 112 0.64 -7.95 19.51
CA GLN A 112 1.11 -7.26 20.71
C GLN A 112 1.92 -6.00 20.39
N GLU A 113 2.77 -6.02 19.36
CA GLU A 113 3.61 -4.89 18.95
C GLU A 113 2.81 -3.82 18.17
N HIS A 114 1.72 -4.20 17.52
CA HIS A 114 0.88 -3.33 16.70
C HIS A 114 -0.60 -3.33 17.13
N PRO A 115 -0.93 -2.92 18.38
CA PRO A 115 -2.31 -2.91 18.86
C PRO A 115 -3.21 -1.99 18.04
N GLU A 116 -2.67 -0.91 17.46
CA GLU A 116 -3.40 0.01 16.59
C GLU A 116 -3.93 -0.68 15.30
N TYR A 117 -3.19 -1.67 14.78
CA TYR A 117 -3.61 -2.42 13.60
C TYR A 117 -4.75 -3.38 13.93
N VAL A 118 -4.66 -4.08 15.06
CA VAL A 118 -5.70 -4.98 15.56
C VAL A 118 -7.00 -4.22 15.83
N GLN A 119 -6.91 -3.04 16.45
CA GLN A 119 -8.06 -2.17 16.68
C GLN A 119 -8.71 -1.71 15.37
N ALA A 120 -7.91 -1.34 14.36
CA ALA A 120 -8.44 -0.89 13.07
C ALA A 120 -9.18 -2.00 12.30
N GLU A 121 -8.68 -3.24 12.34
CA GLU A 121 -9.36 -4.41 11.75
C GLU A 121 -10.67 -4.71 12.50
N LEU A 122 -10.66 -4.77 13.83
CA LEU A 122 -11.89 -4.92 14.63
C LEU A 122 -12.89 -3.80 14.32
N GLU A 123 -12.40 -2.57 14.17
CA GLU A 123 -13.19 -1.41 13.79
C GLU A 123 -13.75 -1.47 12.35
N TYR A 124 -13.15 -2.28 11.49
CA TYR A 124 -13.66 -2.53 10.15
C TYR A 124 -14.76 -3.60 10.17
N TYR A 125 -14.55 -4.69 10.93
CA TYR A 125 -15.51 -5.79 11.04
C TYR A 125 -16.83 -5.39 11.71
N TRP A 126 -16.80 -4.68 12.86
CA TRP A 126 -18.04 -4.26 13.53
C TRP A 126 -18.87 -3.28 12.68
N LYS A 127 -18.23 -2.41 11.89
CA LYS A 127 -18.92 -1.48 10.96
C LYS A 127 -19.61 -2.26 9.84
N ARG A 128 -18.95 -3.29 9.31
CA ARG A 128 -19.53 -4.15 8.28
C ARG A 128 -20.70 -4.99 8.81
N GLU A 129 -20.59 -5.53 10.03
CA GLU A 129 -21.71 -6.23 10.68
C GLU A 129 -22.89 -5.29 10.94
N ALA A 130 -22.65 -4.07 11.42
CA ALA A 130 -23.70 -3.07 11.60
C ALA A 130 -24.40 -2.68 10.27
N GLU A 131 -23.65 -2.65 9.17
CA GLU A 131 -24.19 -2.38 7.84
C GLU A 131 -24.95 -3.58 7.25
N GLN A 132 -24.48 -4.81 7.49
CA GLN A 132 -25.21 -6.03 7.12
C GLN A 132 -26.51 -6.18 7.92
N LYS A 133 -26.47 -5.92 9.23
CA LYS A 133 -27.67 -5.95 10.08
C LYS A 133 -28.72 -4.92 9.63
N LYS A 134 -28.28 -3.72 9.21
CA LYS A 134 -29.19 -2.74 8.58
C LYS A 134 -29.83 -3.26 7.30
N LYS A 135 -29.10 -4.02 6.48
CA LYS A 135 -29.65 -4.65 5.27
C LYS A 135 -30.60 -5.81 5.59
N GLU A 136 -30.34 -6.56 6.66
CA GLU A 136 -31.24 -7.62 7.14
C GLU A 136 -32.51 -7.07 7.78
N ASP A 137 -32.44 -5.96 8.52
CA ASP A 137 -33.63 -5.30 9.09
C ASP A 137 -34.50 -4.62 7.99
N GLU A 138 -33.91 -4.30 6.83
CA GLU A 138 -34.61 -3.77 5.65
C GLU A 138 -35.13 -4.89 4.73
N ALA A 139 -34.51 -6.07 4.75
CA ALA A 139 -34.99 -7.29 4.11
C ALA A 139 -35.77 -8.15 5.13
N GLY A 140 -37.06 -7.85 5.30
CA GLY A 140 -37.94 -8.49 6.28
C GLY A 140 -37.80 -10.02 6.41
N PRO A 141 -38.14 -10.58 7.59
CA PRO A 141 -37.67 -11.89 8.07
C PRO A 141 -37.90 -13.02 7.06
N SER A 142 -36.80 -13.48 6.46
CA SER A 142 -36.77 -14.66 5.60
C SER A 142 -36.93 -15.93 6.44
N THR A 143 -37.78 -16.83 5.93
CA THR A 143 -38.29 -18.09 6.49
C THR A 143 -37.28 -18.96 7.27
N VAL A 144 -37.72 -19.39 8.46
CA VAL A 144 -37.08 -20.41 9.32
C VAL A 144 -36.90 -21.72 8.55
N ILE A 145 -35.66 -22.22 8.49
CA ILE A 145 -35.34 -23.58 8.07
C ILE A 145 -35.01 -24.38 9.34
N PRO A 146 -35.74 -25.47 9.68
CA PRO A 146 -35.46 -26.26 10.86
C PRO A 146 -34.21 -27.13 10.64
N ILE A 147 -33.32 -27.14 11.63
CA ILE A 147 -32.12 -27.98 11.66
C ILE A 147 -32.55 -29.36 12.19
N GLU A 148 -32.45 -30.37 11.34
CA GLU A 148 -32.54 -31.77 11.73
C GLU A 148 -31.19 -32.19 12.31
N SER A 149 -31.18 -32.54 13.59
CA SER A 149 -30.07 -33.18 14.26
C SER A 149 -30.18 -34.69 14.04
N SER A 150 -29.17 -35.34 13.44
CA SER A 150 -29.05 -36.81 13.31
C SER A 150 -27.55 -37.15 13.23
N SER A 151 -26.88 -37.42 14.36
CA SER A 151 -26.67 -38.73 15.00
C SER A 151 -25.72 -39.69 14.24
N GLU A 152 -24.56 -39.89 14.87
CA GLU A 152 -23.77 -41.13 15.00
C GLU A 152 -23.29 -41.96 13.78
N GLU A 153 -21.96 -42.07 13.74
CA GLU A 153 -21.16 -43.31 13.63
C GLU A 153 -20.94 -44.07 12.29
N ASP A 154 -19.65 -44.26 12.04
CA ASP A 154 -18.96 -45.41 11.43
C ASP A 154 -19.17 -45.76 9.95
N ARG A 155 -18.07 -45.61 9.18
CA ARG A 155 -17.32 -46.77 8.63
C ARG A 155 -16.02 -46.35 7.93
N ALA A 156 -14.92 -46.82 8.52
CA ALA A 156 -13.82 -47.60 7.93
C ALA A 156 -13.38 -47.42 6.46
N ASP A 157 -12.05 -47.39 6.32
CA ASP A 157 -11.24 -48.12 5.34
C ASP A 157 -11.15 -47.57 3.91
N PHE A 158 -10.01 -46.92 3.60
CA PHE A 158 -9.51 -46.86 2.23
C PHE A 158 -8.00 -47.08 2.24
N SER A 159 -7.64 -48.27 1.77
CA SER A 159 -6.30 -48.75 1.50
C SER A 159 -5.52 -47.83 0.57
N GLU A 160 -4.25 -47.62 0.91
CA GLU A 160 -3.08 -47.94 0.07
C GLU A 160 -3.18 -47.54 -1.41
N GLU A 161 -2.61 -46.39 -1.79
CA GLU A 161 -1.92 -46.23 -3.09
C GLU A 161 -0.74 -45.27 -2.89
N GLU A 162 0.47 -45.84 -2.80
CA GLU A 162 1.72 -45.10 -2.99
C GLU A 162 1.84 -44.79 -4.49
N GLU A 163 1.82 -43.52 -4.87
CA GLU A 163 2.31 -43.09 -6.18
C GLU A 163 3.76 -42.64 -6.04
N GLU A 164 4.66 -43.45 -6.61
CA GLU A 164 6.02 -43.06 -6.96
C GLU A 164 5.96 -41.88 -7.94
N GLU A 165 6.33 -40.68 -7.50
CA GLU A 165 6.59 -39.57 -8.42
C GLU A 165 7.99 -39.77 -9.03
N GLU A 166 7.96 -40.43 -10.18
CA GLU A 166 9.06 -40.69 -11.10
C GLU A 166 9.86 -39.40 -11.38
N GLY A 167 11.15 -39.43 -11.02
CA GLY A 167 12.10 -38.36 -11.26
C GLY A 167 12.28 -38.08 -12.75
N TYR A 168 11.79 -36.92 -13.19
CA TYR A 168 12.25 -36.28 -14.42
C TYR A 168 13.52 -35.48 -14.12
N ASP A 169 14.65 -36.17 -14.12
CA ASP A 169 15.97 -35.55 -14.24
C ASP A 169 16.07 -34.94 -15.64
N ASP A 170 15.80 -33.64 -15.73
CA ASP A 170 16.02 -32.80 -16.92
C ASP A 170 17.49 -32.32 -16.93
N PRO A 171 18.39 -32.94 -17.73
CA PRO A 171 19.83 -32.70 -17.65
C PRO A 171 20.28 -31.33 -18.19
N GLU A 172 19.38 -30.48 -18.69
CA GLU A 172 19.73 -29.15 -19.22
C GLU A 172 19.73 -28.04 -18.14
N LYS A 173 19.19 -28.30 -16.94
CA LYS A 173 19.12 -27.28 -15.87
C LYS A 173 20.43 -27.09 -15.11
N GLU A 174 21.34 -28.05 -15.13
CA GLU A 174 22.65 -27.91 -14.47
C GLU A 174 23.59 -26.98 -15.24
N GLU A 175 23.49 -26.92 -16.58
CA GLU A 175 24.31 -26.00 -17.39
C GLU A 175 23.90 -24.54 -17.19
N PHE A 176 22.60 -24.29 -16.99
CA PHE A 176 22.06 -22.94 -16.79
C PHE A 176 22.61 -22.25 -15.52
N TRP A 177 22.83 -23.01 -14.44
CA TRP A 177 23.33 -22.44 -13.17
C TRP A 177 24.85 -22.53 -12.99
N ALA A 178 25.54 -23.31 -13.82
CA ALA A 178 27.00 -23.36 -13.82
C ALA A 178 27.63 -22.01 -14.23
N GLN A 179 26.94 -21.25 -15.10
CA GLN A 179 27.45 -19.97 -15.59
C GLN A 179 27.44 -18.84 -14.54
N PHE A 180 26.70 -19.00 -13.44
CA PHE A 180 26.62 -18.00 -12.37
C PHE A 180 27.48 -18.33 -11.14
N ARG A 181 28.07 -19.52 -11.05
CA ARG A 181 28.91 -19.94 -9.91
C ARG A 181 30.42 -19.70 -10.08
N SER A 182 30.87 -19.13 -11.19
CA SER A 182 32.31 -18.90 -11.46
C SER A 182 32.78 -17.45 -11.27
N SER A 183 32.28 -16.70 -10.28
CA SER A 183 32.86 -15.39 -9.94
C SER A 183 33.21 -15.19 -8.47
N ASP A 184 33.55 -16.28 -7.78
CA ASP A 184 34.28 -16.18 -6.51
C ASP A 184 35.42 -17.18 -6.51
N ASN A 185 36.57 -16.76 -7.05
CA ASN A 185 37.88 -17.28 -6.65
C ASN A 185 39.01 -16.33 -7.11
N GLU A 186 39.68 -15.73 -6.11
CA GLU A 186 41.10 -15.33 -6.07
C GLU A 186 41.58 -14.23 -7.04
N GLU A 187 42.50 -13.32 -6.72
CA GLU A 187 43.22 -12.82 -5.54
C GLU A 187 43.90 -11.51 -6.03
#